data_AF-A0A1Y3BRZ1-F1
#
_entry.id   AF-A0A1Y3BRZ1-F1
#
_cell.length_a   1.000
_cell.length_b   1.000
_cell.length_c   1.000
_cell.angle_alpha   90.00
_cell.angle_beta   90.00
_cell.angle_gamma   90.00
#
_symmetry.space_group_name_H-M   'P 1'
#
loop_
_entity.id
_entity.type
_entity.pdbx_description
1 polymer ?
#
loop_
_entity_poly.entity_id
_entity_poly.type
_entity_poly.pdbx_seq_one_letter_code
_entity_poly.pdbx_strand_id
1 'polypeptide(L)'
;GQQYEFRVRAVNKGGPGEASDSTGPHIARPKNAPPKIDRNYMRDIRVKAGKNVELEVPVSGEPPPNKKFTVDGMPAPDRWLITSEDYRIQ
;
A
#
# COMPACT_ATOMS: atom_id res chain seq x y z
N GLY A 1 -7.55 -4.92 -13.24
CA GLY A 1 -7.40 -3.60 -13.87
C GLY A 1 -7.07 -3.78 -15.32
N GLN A 2 -7.39 -2.81 -16.18
CA GLN A 2 -6.96 -2.81 -17.58
C GLN A 2 -5.53 -2.25 -17.67
N GLN A 3 -4.71 -2.84 -18.52
CA GLN A 3 -3.35 -2.37 -18.80
C GLN A 3 -3.39 -1.33 -19.92
N TYR A 4 -2.65 -0.23 -19.73
CA TYR A 4 -2.56 0.89 -20.66
C TYR A 4 -1.09 1.23 -20.93
N GLU A 5 -0.83 1.66 -22.15
CA GLU A 5 0.44 2.28 -22.55
C GLU A 5 0.11 3.66 -23.11
N PHE A 6 0.97 4.63 -22.84
CA PHE A 6 0.78 6.01 -23.26
C PHE A 6 1.86 6.39 -24.26
N ARG A 7 1.52 7.20 -25.26
CA ARG A 7 2.48 7.83 -26.15
C ARG A 7 2.09 9.28 -26.37
N VAL A 8 3.07 10.15 -26.58
CA VAL A 8 2.83 11.58 -26.77
C VAL A 8 3.03 11.98 -28.22
N ARG A 9 2.29 12.99 -28.69
CA ARG A 9 2.46 13.60 -30.01
C ARG A 9 2.55 15.11 -29.84
N ALA A 10 3.52 15.74 -30.49
CA ALA A 10 3.58 17.19 -30.59
C ALA A 10 2.59 17.66 -31.68
N VAL A 11 1.88 18.76 -31.44
CA VAL A 11 0.96 19.37 -32.42
C VAL A 11 1.41 20.80 -32.69
N ASN A 12 1.60 21.15 -33.97
CA ASN A 12 1.92 22.50 -34.41
C ASN A 12 0.94 22.97 -35.51
N LYS A 13 1.16 24.15 -36.09
CA LYS A 13 0.28 24.74 -37.14
C LYS A 13 0.13 23.84 -38.38
N GLY A 14 1.10 22.95 -38.65
CA GLY A 14 1.05 21.98 -39.75
C GLY A 14 0.37 20.66 -39.38
N GLY A 15 -0.04 20.47 -38.13
CA GLY A 15 -0.72 19.28 -37.63
C GLY A 15 0.09 18.48 -36.60
N PRO A 16 -0.36 17.25 -36.27
CA PRO A 16 0.33 16.36 -35.34
C PRO A 16 1.59 15.76 -35.97
N GLY A 17 2.71 15.81 -35.25
CA GLY A 17 3.93 15.07 -35.60
C GLY A 17 3.84 13.58 -35.27
N GLU A 18 4.95 12.87 -35.49
CA GLU A 18 5.07 11.46 -35.13
C GLU A 18 4.89 11.23 -33.62
N ALA A 19 4.40 10.04 -33.27
CA ALA A 19 4.27 9.66 -31.87
C ALA A 19 5.65 9.36 -31.27
N SER A 20 5.81 9.63 -29.98
CA SER A 20 6.89 9.05 -29.20
C SER A 20 6.77 7.53 -29.14
N ASP A 21 7.84 6.89 -28.67
CA ASP A 21 7.75 5.54 -28.13
C ASP A 21 6.70 5.48 -27.02
N SER A 22 6.04 4.32 -26.92
CA SER A 22 5.10 4.06 -25.83
C SER A 22 5.82 3.99 -24.49
N THR A 23 5.13 4.39 -23.42
CA THR A 23 5.53 4.03 -22.06
C THR A 23 5.51 2.52 -21.91
N GLY A 24 6.21 2.01 -20.90
CA GLY A 24 5.97 0.66 -20.41
C GLY A 24 4.51 0.49 -19.93
N PRO A 25 4.09 -0.77 -19.70
CA PRO A 25 2.71 -1.06 -19.33
C PRO A 25 2.34 -0.53 -17.95
N HIS A 26 1.23 0.20 -17.88
CA HIS A 26 0.64 0.71 -16.64
C HIS A 26 -0.68 0.00 -16.34
N ILE A 27 -0.78 -0.61 -15.16
CA ILE A 27 -2.02 -1.26 -14.71
C ILE A 27 -2.92 -0.22 -14.05
N ALA A 28 -4.13 0.00 -14.60
CA ALA A 28 -5.14 0.79 -13.91
C ALA A 28 -5.63 0.04 -12.67
N ARG A 29 -5.29 0.58 -11.49
CA ARG A 29 -5.77 0.10 -10.20
C ARG A 29 -6.90 1.01 -9.70
N PRO A 30 -7.88 0.47 -8.95
CA PRO A 30 -8.93 1.28 -8.36
C PRO A 30 -8.33 2.29 -7.38
N LYS A 31 -8.30 3.56 -7.77
CA LYS A 31 -8.02 4.64 -6.84
C LYS A 31 -9.19 4.73 -5.86
N ASN A 32 -8.92 4.77 -4.55
CA ASN A 32 -9.91 4.78 -3.45
C ASN A 32 -10.36 3.42 -2.91
N ALA A 33 -9.46 2.43 -2.82
CA ALA A 33 -9.74 1.21 -2.07
C ALA A 33 -9.82 1.52 -0.55
N PRO A 34 -10.92 1.18 0.14
CA PRO A 34 -11.05 1.47 1.56
C PRO A 34 -10.01 0.70 2.40
N PRO A 35 -9.57 1.26 3.54
CA PRO A 35 -8.69 0.55 4.44
C PRO A 35 -9.33 -0.74 4.93
N LYS A 36 -8.59 -1.84 4.85
CA LYS A 36 -9.02 -3.16 5.34
C LYS A 36 -7.86 -3.85 6.05
N ILE A 37 -8.15 -4.41 7.22
CA ILE A 37 -7.24 -5.26 7.99
C ILE A 37 -7.52 -6.71 7.60
N ASP A 38 -6.48 -7.46 7.26
CA ASP A 38 -6.61 -8.91 7.07
C ASP A 38 -6.71 -9.59 8.44
N ARG A 39 -7.92 -10.08 8.75
CA ARG A 39 -8.21 -10.72 10.03
C ARG A 39 -7.65 -12.13 10.14
N ASN A 40 -7.19 -12.73 9.05
CA ASN A 40 -6.60 -14.07 9.07
C ASN A 40 -5.27 -14.11 9.87
N TYR A 41 -4.63 -12.95 10.03
CA TYR A 41 -3.39 -12.80 10.81
C TYR A 41 -3.66 -12.53 12.30
N MET A 42 -4.91 -12.24 12.68
CA MET A 42 -5.29 -12.09 14.09
C MET A 42 -5.58 -13.46 14.70
N ARG A 43 -4.62 -13.95 15.48
CA ARG A 43 -4.68 -15.23 16.16
C ARG A 43 -4.37 -15.10 17.63
N ASP A 44 -4.91 -16.01 18.43
CA ASP A 44 -4.53 -16.14 19.83
C ASP A 44 -3.09 -16.63 19.92
N ILE A 45 -2.25 -15.92 20.68
CA ILE A 45 -0.85 -16.27 20.89
C ILE A 45 -0.61 -16.48 22.37
N ARG A 46 -0.05 -17.63 22.73
CA ARG A 46 0.46 -17.90 24.08
C ARG A 46 1.98 -17.82 24.06
N VAL A 47 2.54 -16.91 24.85
CA VAL A 47 3.97 -16.67 24.95
C VAL A 47 4.43 -16.86 26.39
N LYS A 48 5.63 -17.42 26.59
CA LYS A 48 6.24 -17.52 27.92
C LYS A 48 6.67 -16.14 28.40
N ALA A 49 6.58 -15.89 29.70
CA ALA A 49 7.05 -14.65 30.30
C ALA A 49 8.50 -14.33 29.89
N GLY A 50 8.76 -13.08 29.52
CA GLY A 50 10.08 -12.60 29.11
C GLY A 50 10.51 -12.95 27.68
N LYS A 51 9.64 -13.56 26.87
CA LYS A 51 9.88 -13.75 25.43
C LYS A 51 9.19 -12.68 24.60
N ASN A 52 9.81 -12.32 23.48
CA ASN A 52 9.25 -11.38 22.53
C ASN A 52 8.16 -12.06 21.69
N VAL A 53 7.20 -11.26 21.23
CA VAL A 53 6.17 -11.66 20.27
C VAL A 53 6.23 -10.69 19.10
N GLU A 54 6.12 -11.22 17.89
CA GLU A 54 6.00 -10.46 16.66
C GLU A 54 4.58 -10.62 16.11
N LEU A 55 3.94 -9.50 15.79
CA LEU A 55 2.58 -9.44 15.29
C LEU A 55 2.61 -8.82 13.90
N GLU A 56 2.28 -9.61 12.89
CA GLU A 56 2.09 -9.12 11.53
C GLU A 56 0.63 -8.70 11.36
N VAL A 57 0.41 -7.45 10.92
CA VAL A 57 -0.94 -6.92 10.67
C VAL A 57 -1.01 -6.38 9.24
N PRO A 58 -1.35 -7.23 8.26
CA PRO A 58 -1.51 -6.77 6.89
C PRO A 58 -2.69 -5.81 6.77
N VAL A 59 -2.41 -4.61 6.26
CA VAL A 59 -3.41 -3.58 5.99
C VAL A 59 -3.36 -3.20 4.52
N SER A 60 -4.48 -3.32 3.83
CA SER A 60 -4.65 -2.88 2.43
C SER A 60 -5.46 -1.58 2.36
N GLY A 61 -5.19 -0.74 1.36
CA GLY A 61 -5.95 0.48 1.09
C GLY A 61 -5.24 1.36 0.05
N GLU A 62 -6.02 2.14 -0.70
CA GLU A 62 -5.49 3.11 -1.67
C GLU A 62 -6.25 4.43 -1.51
N PRO A 63 -5.60 5.54 -1.11
CA PRO A 63 -4.18 5.72 -0.78
C PRO A 63 -3.73 4.90 0.45
N PRO A 64 -2.41 4.80 0.73
CA PRO A 64 -1.92 4.07 1.91
C PRO A 64 -2.59 4.61 3.18
N PRO A 65 -3.18 3.72 4.01
CA PRO A 65 -3.92 4.15 5.18
C PRO A 65 -3.00 4.53 6.33
N ASN A 66 -3.45 5.46 7.17
CA ASN A 66 -2.80 5.76 8.45
C ASN A 66 -3.07 4.63 9.45
N LYS A 67 -2.03 4.18 10.15
CA LYS A 67 -2.07 3.04 11.07
C LYS A 67 -1.76 3.54 12.49
N LYS A 68 -2.59 3.14 13.47
CA LYS A 68 -2.38 3.41 14.90
C LYS A 68 -2.54 2.12 15.69
N PHE A 69 -1.65 1.91 16.64
CA PHE A 69 -1.66 0.74 17.53
C PHE A 69 -2.01 1.20 18.95
N THR A 70 -2.95 0.50 19.58
CA THR A 70 -3.40 0.76 20.95
C THR A 70 -3.58 -0.56 21.69
N VAL A 71 -3.51 -0.50 23.02
CA VAL A 71 -3.80 -1.62 23.92
C VAL A 71 -4.90 -1.16 24.86
N ASP A 72 -6.06 -1.80 24.79
CA ASP A 72 -7.24 -1.46 25.62
C ASP A 72 -7.60 0.05 25.58
N GLY A 73 -7.44 0.67 24.41
CA GLY A 73 -7.70 2.09 24.18
C GLY A 73 -6.57 3.04 24.58
N MET A 74 -5.51 2.54 25.21
CA MET A 74 -4.32 3.33 25.55
C MET A 74 -3.27 3.28 24.43
N PRO A 75 -2.41 4.30 24.30
CA PRO A 75 -1.30 4.28 23.35
C PRO A 75 -0.42 3.04 23.51
N ALA A 76 0.15 2.56 22.41
CA ALA A 76 1.11 1.47 22.46
C ALA A 76 2.26 1.78 23.45
N PRO A 77 2.64 0.85 24.33
CA PRO A 77 3.72 1.07 25.29
C PRO A 77 5.07 1.30 24.60
N ASP A 78 5.95 2.10 25.20
CA ASP A 78 7.27 2.44 24.65
C ASP A 78 8.17 1.22 24.33
N ARG A 79 7.96 0.11 25.03
CA ARG A 79 8.71 -1.14 24.80
C ARG A 79 8.36 -1.84 23.48
N TRP A 80 7.33 -1.38 22.76
CA TRP A 80 6.92 -1.95 21.47
C TRP A 80 7.70 -1.30 20.35
N LEU A 81 8.32 -2.14 19.51
CA LEU A 81 8.86 -1.69 18.24
C LEU A 81 7.75 -1.78 17.19
N ILE A 82 7.29 -0.63 16.71
CA ILE A 82 6.27 -0.55 15.65
C ILE A 82 6.95 -0.15 14.34
N THR A 83 6.93 -1.04 13.37
CA THR A 83 7.38 -0.78 12.00
C THR A 83 6.17 -0.67 11.09
N SER A 84 6.03 0.46 10.40
CA SER A 84 5.00 0.66 9.38
C SER A 84 5.67 0.91 8.05
N GLU A 85 5.50 -0.03 7.13
CA GLU A 85 5.90 0.14 5.74
C GLU A 85 4.71 0.64 4.92
N ASP A 86 4.95 1.69 4.14
CA ASP A 86 4.05 2.10 3.06
C ASP A 86 4.44 1.34 1.79
N TYR A 87 3.48 1.12 0.89
CA TYR A 87 3.59 0.47 -0.42
C TYR A 87 4.94 -0.20 -0.75
N ARG A 88 4.97 -1.53 -0.86
CA ARG A 88 5.95 -2.18 -1.74
C ARG A 88 5.41 -2.10 -3.16
N ILE A 89 5.88 -1.12 -3.94
CA ILE A 89 5.63 -1.11 -5.39
C ILE A 89 6.42 -2.30 -5.95
N GLN A 90 5.72 -3.39 -6.25
CA GLN A 90 6.23 -4.47 -7.10
C GLN A 90 6.16 -4.02 -8.56
#